data_AF-A0A3Q9E4Q3-F1
#
_entry.id   AF-A0A3Q9E4Q3-F1
#
_cell.length_a   1.000
_cell.length_b   1.000
_cell.length_c   1.000
_cell.angle_alpha   90.00
_cell.angle_beta   90.00
_cell.angle_gamma   90.00
#
_symmetry.space_group_name_H-M   'P 1'
#
loop_
_entity.id
_entity.type
_entity.pdbx_description
1 polymer ?
#
loop_
_entity_poly.entity_id
_entity_poly.type
_entity_poly.pdbx_seq_one_letter_code
_entity_poly.pdbx_strand_id
1 'polypeptide(L)'
;MLLLFTRCGEVKVTRHAVDRWRQRTGRTLPQLVEALATDSRPTKQQLRRIKKRSGWRPKRILECEHAYFLIQNRNVVTVYNKQPREQYDA
;
A
#
# COMPACT_ATOMS: atom_id res chain seq x y z
N MET A 1 0.94 9.08 15.36
CA MET A 1 1.46 9.14 13.97
C MET A 1 2.83 8.51 13.99
N LEU A 2 3.12 7.56 13.10
CA LEU A 2 4.44 6.91 13.05
C LEU A 2 5.24 7.45 11.87
N LEU A 3 6.52 7.76 12.10
CA LEU A 3 7.45 8.14 11.06
C LEU A 3 8.26 6.91 10.64
N LEU A 4 8.32 6.61 9.35
CA LEU A 4 9.07 5.47 8.82
C LEU A 4 9.96 5.91 7.67
N PHE A 5 11.15 5.33 7.60
CA PHE A 5 12.04 5.46 6.46
C PHE A 5 11.83 4.27 5.53
N THR A 6 11.38 4.52 4.30
CA THR A 6 11.26 3.50 3.26
C THR A 6 12.28 3.73 2.16
N ARG A 7 12.39 2.80 1.20
CA ARG A 7 13.26 2.99 0.03
C ARG A 7 12.90 4.22 -0.79
N CYS A 8 11.66 4.71 -0.69
CA CYS A 8 11.18 5.88 -1.40
C CYS A 8 11.29 7.19 -0.58
N GLY A 9 11.93 7.12 0.59
CA GLY A 9 12.13 8.23 1.53
C GLY A 9 11.24 8.13 2.77
N GLU A 10 11.20 9.22 3.52
CA GLU A 10 10.41 9.32 4.76
C GLU A 10 8.91 9.32 4.46
N VAL A 11 8.17 8.47 5.17
CA VAL A 11 6.71 8.40 5.13
C VAL A 11 6.11 8.45 6.54
N LYS A 12 4.97 9.13 6.64
CA LYS A 12 4.17 9.24 7.85
C LYS A 12 2.98 8.29 7.76
N VAL A 13 2.85 7.38 8.72
CA VAL A 13 1.72 6.48 8.81
C VAL A 13 0.65 7.09 9.72
N THR A 14 -0.51 7.35 9.12
CA THR A 14 -1.69 7.86 9.83
C THR A 14 -2.37 6.73 10.60
N ARG A 15 -3.13 7.05 11.65
CA ARG A 15 -3.95 6.07 12.37
C ARG A 15 -4.92 5.35 11.42
N HIS A 16 -5.54 6.11 10.52
CA HIS A 16 -6.43 5.57 9.50
C HIS A 16 -5.74 4.50 8.63
N ALA A 17 -4.50 4.71 8.21
CA ALA A 17 -3.76 3.70 7.44
C ALA A 17 -3.49 2.42 8.24
N VAL A 18 -3.18 2.55 9.54
CA VAL A 18 -3.02 1.39 10.45
C VAL A 18 -4.31 0.60 10.58
N ASP A 19 -5.44 1.29 10.78
CA ASP A 19 -6.75 0.66 10.92
C ASP A 19 -7.14 -0.05 9.62
N ARG A 20 -6.91 0.58 8.46
CA ARG A 20 -7.18 -0.02 7.14
C ARG A 20 -6.28 -1.22 6.85
N TRP A 21 -5.02 -1.18 7.27
CA TRP A 21 -4.13 -2.34 7.18
C TRP A 21 -4.71 -3.52 7.95
N ARG A 22 -4.99 -3.33 9.24
CA ARG A 22 -5.57 -4.38 10.10
C ARG A 22 -6.86 -4.95 9.53
N GLN A 23 -7.79 -4.08 9.11
CA GLN A 23 -9.08 -4.50 8.54
C GLN A 23 -8.95 -5.31 7.25
N ARG A 24 -7.95 -5.01 6.41
CA ARG A 24 -7.86 -5.57 5.05
C ARG A 24 -6.92 -6.76 4.93
N THR A 25 -5.90 -6.83 5.77
CA THR A 25 -4.89 -7.90 5.74
C THR A 25 -4.93 -8.79 6.97
N GLY A 26 -5.64 -8.39 8.03
CA GLY A 26 -5.63 -9.09 9.32
C GLY A 26 -4.30 -8.99 10.08
N ARG A 27 -3.36 -8.17 9.58
CA ARG A 27 -1.97 -8.13 10.08
C ARG A 27 -1.73 -7.05 11.11
N THR A 28 -0.72 -7.26 11.94
CA THR A 28 -0.36 -6.38 13.04
C THR A 28 0.37 -5.12 12.58
N LEU A 29 0.57 -4.18 13.50
CA LEU A 29 1.31 -2.95 13.23
C LEU A 29 2.81 -3.19 12.93
N PRO A 30 3.54 -4.07 13.65
CA PRO A 30 4.91 -4.43 13.27
C PRO A 30 5.01 -4.94 11.83
N GLN A 31 4.06 -5.80 11.41
CA GLN A 31 4.02 -6.31 10.03
C GLN A 31 3.75 -5.22 8.99
N LEU A 32 3.01 -4.15 9.35
CA LEU A 32 2.87 -2.97 8.50
C LEU A 32 4.19 -2.22 8.34
N VAL A 33 4.93 -2.04 9.44
CA VAL A 33 6.23 -1.36 9.44
C VAL A 33 7.23 -2.11 8.57
N GLU A 34 7.33 -3.43 8.75
CA GLU A 34 8.18 -4.30 7.94
C GLU A 34 7.80 -4.25 6.46
N ALA A 35 6.51 -4.30 6.13
CA ALA A 35 6.01 -4.20 4.76
C ALA A 35 6.31 -2.84 4.10
N LEU A 36 6.35 -1.77 4.90
CA LEU A 36 6.75 -0.43 4.43
C LEU A 36 8.26 -0.30 4.30
N ALA A 37 9.06 -0.98 5.13
CA ALA A 37 10.52 -0.97 5.05
C ALA A 37 11.05 -1.80 3.87
N THR A 38 10.36 -2.90 3.54
CA THR A 38 10.66 -3.80 2.42
C THR A 38 9.90 -3.42 1.14
N ASP A 39 9.42 -2.18 1.08
CA ASP A 39 8.61 -1.69 -0.02
C ASP A 39 9.35 -1.74 -1.36
N SER A 40 8.56 -2.00 -2.41
CA SER A 40 9.01 -1.95 -3.79
C SER A 40 8.17 -0.98 -4.59
N ARG A 41 8.75 -0.44 -5.66
CA ARG A 41 8.00 0.39 -6.61
C ARG A 41 7.17 -0.54 -7.51
N PRO A 42 5.84 -0.34 -7.61
CA PRO A 42 5.03 -1.15 -8.50
C PRO A 42 5.46 -1.00 -9.96
N THR A 43 5.40 -2.09 -10.72
CA THR A 43 5.70 -2.10 -12.16
C THR A 43 4.69 -1.25 -12.95
N LYS A 44 5.06 -0.83 -14.18
CA LYS A 44 4.16 -0.07 -15.07
C LYS A 44 2.82 -0.79 -15.31
N GLN A 45 2.84 -2.13 -15.42
CA GLN A 45 1.64 -2.94 -15.63
C GLN A 45 0.74 -2.95 -14.39
N GLN A 46 1.31 -3.12 -13.19
CA GLN A 46 0.56 -3.05 -11.93
C GLN A 46 -0.04 -1.65 -11.72
N LEU A 47 0.72 -0.58 -11.99
CA LEU A 47 0.19 0.79 -11.95
C LEU A 47 -0.98 1.01 -12.91
N ARG A 48 -0.92 0.46 -14.13
CA ARG A 48 -2.03 0.52 -15.09
C ARG A 48 -3.27 -0.20 -14.57
N ARG A 49 -3.12 -1.40 -14.00
CA ARG A 49 -4.23 -2.16 -13.41
C ARG A 49 -4.87 -1.44 -12.24
N ILE A 50 -4.06 -0.90 -11.31
CA ILE A 50 -4.55 -0.12 -10.17
C ILE A 50 -5.36 1.08 -10.68
N LYS A 51 -4.79 1.89 -11.58
CA LYS A 51 -5.49 3.05 -12.16
C LYS A 51 -6.83 2.67 -12.81
N LYS A 52 -6.88 1.58 -13.58
CA LYS A 52 -8.11 1.10 -14.23
C LYS A 52 -9.18 0.70 -13.20
N ARG A 53 -8.79 0.03 -12.11
CA ARG A 53 -9.72 -0.50 -11.10
C ARG A 53 -10.20 0.55 -10.09
N SER A 54 -9.34 1.50 -9.72
CA SER A 54 -9.67 2.48 -8.68
C SER A 54 -10.29 3.78 -9.18
N GLY A 55 -10.31 4.04 -10.49
CA GLY A 55 -10.80 5.31 -11.08
C GLY A 55 -9.97 6.56 -10.72
N TRP A 56 -9.00 6.40 -9.83
CA TRP A 56 -8.16 7.40 -9.22
C TRP A 56 -6.76 7.40 -9.87
N ARG A 57 -6.06 8.56 -9.89
CA ARG A 57 -4.65 8.68 -10.35
C ARG A 57 -3.70 8.96 -9.16
N PRO A 58 -3.06 7.93 -8.59
CA PRO A 58 -2.15 8.10 -7.45
C PRO A 58 -0.84 8.70 -7.91
N LYS A 59 -0.35 9.70 -7.18
CA LYS A 59 0.98 10.29 -7.45
C LYS A 59 2.10 9.34 -7.01
N ARG A 60 1.95 8.62 -5.89
CA ARG A 60 2.92 7.64 -5.38
C ARG A 60 2.22 6.42 -4.77
N ILE A 61 2.63 5.22 -5.20
CA ILE A 61 2.20 3.95 -4.63
C ILE A 61 3.45 3.17 -4.23
N LEU A 62 3.42 2.56 -3.06
CA LEU A 62 4.34 1.49 -2.69
C LEU A 62 3.65 0.15 -2.76
N GLU A 63 4.42 -0.88 -3.07
CA GLU A 63 3.96 -2.25 -3.12
C GLU A 63 4.74 -3.11 -2.13
N CYS A 64 4.02 -3.85 -1.29
CA CYS A 64 4.57 -4.97 -0.53
C CYS A 64 3.88 -6.26 -0.97
N GLU A 65 4.31 -7.40 -0.44
CA GLU A 65 3.74 -8.71 -0.76
C GLU A 65 2.21 -8.76 -0.69
N HIS A 66 1.61 -8.11 0.33
CA HIS A 66 0.18 -8.26 0.64
C HIS A 66 -0.69 -7.04 0.26
N ALA A 67 -0.09 -5.89 -0.05
CA ALA A 67 -0.87 -4.67 -0.26
C ALA A 67 -0.17 -3.62 -1.14
N TYR A 68 -0.98 -2.65 -1.57
CA TYR A 68 -0.54 -1.39 -2.14
C TYR A 68 -0.77 -0.26 -1.14
N PHE A 69 0.27 0.51 -0.84
CA PHE A 69 0.18 1.70 0.01
C PHE A 69 0.08 2.94 -0.84
N LEU A 70 -0.90 3.78 -0.52
CA LEU A 70 -1.11 5.02 -1.21
C LEU A 70 -0.48 6.18 -0.45
N ILE A 71 0.44 6.88 -1.10
CA ILE A 71 1.17 7.99 -0.49
C ILE A 71 0.73 9.33 -1.09
N GLN A 72 0.39 10.27 -0.20
CA GLN A 72 0.13 11.68 -0.54
C GLN A 72 0.79 12.58 0.49
N ASN A 73 1.57 13.56 0.03
CA ASN A 73 2.32 14.50 0.89
C ASN A 73 3.16 13.78 1.97
N ARG A 74 3.85 12.70 1.56
CA ARG A 74 4.60 11.78 2.44
C ARG A 74 3.75 11.01 3.45
N ASN A 75 2.42 11.14 3.45
CA ASN A 75 1.55 10.37 4.34
C ASN A 75 1.05 9.10 3.63
N VAL A 76 1.07 7.96 4.33
CA VAL A 76 0.29 6.79 3.96
C VAL A 76 -1.16 7.10 4.27
N VAL A 77 -1.96 7.27 3.22
CA VAL A 77 -3.38 7.68 3.31
C VAL A 77 -4.29 6.46 3.34
N THR A 78 -3.96 5.40 2.60
CA THR A 78 -4.78 4.19 2.56
C THR A 78 -3.97 2.99 2.07
N VAL A 79 -4.52 1.80 2.28
CA VAL A 79 -3.88 0.49 2.04
C VAL A 79 -4.84 -0.39 1.25
N TYR A 80 -4.51 -0.81 0.03
CA TYR A 80 -5.33 -1.74 -0.75
C TYR A 80 -4.76 -3.15 -0.67
N ASN A 81 -5.54 -4.13 -0.22
CA ASN A 81 -5.11 -5.53 -0.25
C ASN A 81 -4.93 -5.99 -1.70
N LYS A 82 -3.82 -6.69 -1.97
CA LYS A 82 -3.65 -7.48 -3.18
C LYS A 82 -4.51 -8.74 -3.02
N GLN A 83 -5.73 -8.71 -3.55
CA GLN A 83 -6.51 -9.95 -3.62
C GLN A 83 -5.66 -11.03 -4.32
N PRO A 84 -5.68 -12.28 -3.83
CA PRO A 84 -5.10 -13.41 -4.54
C PRO A 84 -5.67 -13.46 -5.95
N ARG A 85 -4.89 -14.00 -6.88
CA ARG A 85 -5.16 -14.08 -8.31
C ARG A 85 -6.40 -14.92 -8.69
N GLU A 86 -7.20 -15.34 -7.72
CA GLU A 86 -8.37 -16.20 -7.91
C GLU A 86 -9.65 -15.35 -7.98
N GLN A 87 -9.94 -14.75 -9.14
CA GLN A 87 -11.32 -14.50 -9.59
C GLN A 87 -11.45 -13.87 -10.99
N TYR A 88 -10.59 -14.18 -11.96
CA TYR A 88 -10.84 -13.74 -13.35
C TYR A 88 -10.41 -14.75 -14.43
N ASP A 89 -10.58 -16.05 -14.15
CA ASP A 89 -10.65 -17.11 -15.16
C ASP A 89 -11.88 -18.00 -14.88
N ALA A 90 -13.06 -17.37 -14.75
CA ALA A 90 -14.36 -18.02 -14.80
C ALA A 90 -15.33 -17.14 -15.58
#